data_AF-A0A7S3UVI2-F1
#
_entry.id   AF-A0A7S3UVI2-F1
#
_cell.length_a   1.000
_cell.length_b   1.000
_cell.length_c   1.000
_cell.angle_alpha   90.00
_cell.angle_beta   90.00
_cell.angle_gamma   90.00
#
_symmetry.space_group_name_H-M   'P 1'
#
loop_
_entity.id
_entity.type
_entity.pdbx_description
1 polymer ?
#
loop_
_entity_poly.entity_id
_entity_poly.type
_entity_poly.pdbx_seq_one_letter_code
_entity_poly.pdbx_strand_id
1 'polypeptide(L)'
;MARKGMRIVAIGYRDITNEARANKEEKGAIADYGRLLHRTEVEKDLIFGGFLAFEAPLRDDSKSTIENLQDGGCNIAIVTGDSVLTAAHVAEQVGIFDRGTADSKRKSLVLEQRIFSESNEMQRQLWWKDMDTNEFFEPFEDGDFEILQRRNNLCIMGSALKVLLKDPEDRKHLHYVKVFARMSPELKEKLCFYLKEAGQTVLMCGDGANDIGALKQADVGLALLGGFGDENTGNQNNNGNATTEEPKGAFHQFSKTLADLTEQAQDMKKRKEEAIVAEVQEMMKKNETIDMAQLVKKVNAAEFQRIMNSKKGVAASAAKDLKRSDDDQQAGIELGAASLAAPFTSTKPSISSVADLVRQGRCTQVNLMELYQISTLEALMTIYGMIVLYCQNLKFGSSAMRWTYSIMLTTSNMALSNSKAIEHLSPVLPPGSVFHPAMFLSMAGQAAVHLLTMAAMVGLAHIWAAIPTAPPNPRLRREFRPNVRSNVVFLMSLVQSLSIIGVNFKGRPFKTGALEIPAFFVSMVLFAAFVVLCSLETNPAVNKLLGLAPFPNVLIKGIILLAMALDVALAHKWNQAMTRRFLPELAAAGGGPGGGHGRGRRHAPLSSLDAVHRRARLQAAGALVVFVMLFVSIG
;
A
#
# COMPACT_ATOMS: atom_id res chain seq x y z
N MET A 1 30.19 -8.35 -22.87
CA MET A 1 28.88 -9.04 -22.75
C MET A 1 28.67 -9.54 -21.32
N ALA A 2 29.58 -10.33 -20.73
CA ALA A 2 29.41 -10.86 -19.37
C ALA A 2 29.34 -9.77 -18.28
N ARG A 3 30.15 -8.71 -18.40
CA ARG A 3 30.07 -7.51 -17.54
C ARG A 3 28.74 -6.74 -17.68
N LYS A 4 28.02 -6.93 -18.79
CA LYS A 4 26.67 -6.37 -19.01
C LYS A 4 25.58 -7.33 -18.51
N GLY A 5 25.90 -8.26 -17.62
CA GLY A 5 24.95 -9.22 -17.05
C GLY A 5 24.47 -10.32 -18.01
N MET A 6 24.95 -10.36 -19.25
CA MET A 6 24.55 -11.38 -20.24
C MET A 6 25.19 -12.73 -19.93
N ARG A 7 24.41 -13.81 -20.06
CA ARG A 7 24.93 -15.17 -19.99
C ARG A 7 25.53 -15.53 -21.35
N ILE A 8 26.84 -15.78 -21.38
CA ILE A 8 27.56 -16.14 -22.61
C ILE A 8 27.81 -17.63 -22.65
N VAL A 9 27.56 -18.25 -23.80
CA VAL A 9 27.99 -19.61 -24.14
C VAL A 9 28.90 -19.54 -25.36
N ALA A 10 30.12 -20.07 -25.25
CA ALA A 10 31.02 -20.24 -26.38
C ALA A 10 30.72 -21.56 -27.08
N ILE A 11 30.62 -21.55 -28.41
CA ILE A 11 30.39 -22.74 -29.21
C ILE A 11 31.65 -23.05 -30.01
N GLY A 12 32.10 -24.29 -29.93
CA GLY A 12 33.10 -24.86 -30.82
C GLY A 12 32.52 -26.08 -31.54
N TYR A 13 32.92 -26.29 -32.79
CA TYR A 13 32.54 -27.47 -33.56
C TYR A 13 33.76 -28.09 -34.22
N ARG A 14 33.69 -29.40 -34.50
CA ARG A 14 34.70 -30.11 -35.27
C ARG A 14 34.01 -31.04 -36.25
N ASP A 15 34.44 -31.01 -37.50
CA ASP A 15 33.91 -31.91 -38.51
C ASP A 15 34.66 -33.25 -38.48
N ILE A 16 33.95 -34.32 -38.12
CA ILE A 16 34.51 -35.67 -37.95
C ILE A 16 34.28 -36.52 -39.23
N THR A 17 33.60 -35.97 -40.25
CA THR A 17 33.21 -36.75 -41.44
C THR A 17 34.39 -37.25 -42.26
N ASN A 18 35.50 -36.51 -42.30
CA ASN A 18 36.70 -36.92 -43.07
C ASN A 18 37.47 -38.06 -42.37
N GLU A 19 37.57 -38.04 -41.04
CA GLU A 19 38.20 -39.11 -40.24
C GLU A 19 37.37 -40.40 -40.25
N ALA A 20 36.04 -40.25 -40.16
CA ALA A 20 35.11 -41.38 -40.27
C ALA A 20 35.12 -42.03 -41.66
N ARG A 21 35.39 -41.26 -42.74
CA ARG A 21 35.52 -41.77 -44.10
C ARG A 21 36.83 -42.52 -44.34
N ALA A 22 37.91 -42.15 -43.65
CA ALA A 22 39.21 -42.82 -43.75
C ALA A 22 39.22 -44.19 -43.05
N ASN A 23 38.42 -44.38 -42.00
CA ASN A 23 38.33 -45.62 -41.22
C ASN A 23 37.19 -46.59 -41.67
N LYS A 24 36.68 -46.41 -42.89
CA LYS A 24 35.48 -47.10 -43.43
C LYS A 24 35.59 -48.62 -43.60
N GLU A 25 36.78 -49.21 -43.50
CA GLU A 25 36.97 -50.64 -43.76
C GLU A 25 36.57 -51.57 -42.60
N GLU A 26 36.44 -51.08 -41.36
CA GLU A 26 36.24 -51.97 -40.21
C GLU A 26 34.91 -51.86 -39.45
N LYS A 27 34.17 -50.74 -39.49
CA LYS A 27 32.93 -50.60 -38.69
C LYS A 27 31.86 -49.77 -39.40
N GLY A 28 30.63 -50.28 -39.40
CA GLY A 28 29.47 -49.78 -40.16
C GLY A 28 29.07 -48.32 -39.90
N ALA A 29 28.14 -47.84 -40.74
CA ALA A 29 27.46 -46.53 -40.77
C ALA A 29 28.17 -45.34 -40.09
N ILE A 30 28.53 -44.32 -40.89
CA ILE A 30 29.15 -43.03 -40.48
C ILE A 30 28.47 -42.39 -39.26
N ALA A 31 27.16 -42.61 -39.06
CA ALA A 31 26.39 -42.07 -37.94
C ALA A 31 26.79 -42.63 -36.56
N ASP A 32 27.34 -43.85 -36.48
CA ASP A 32 27.72 -44.49 -35.20
C ASP A 32 29.18 -44.21 -34.80
N TYR A 33 30.03 -43.70 -35.70
CA TYR A 33 31.44 -43.40 -35.40
C TYR A 33 31.59 -42.37 -34.27
N GLY A 34 30.72 -41.35 -34.24
CA GLY A 34 30.72 -40.34 -33.17
C GLY A 34 30.32 -40.87 -31.79
N ARG A 35 29.61 -42.01 -31.71
CA ARG A 35 29.21 -42.65 -30.44
C ARG A 35 30.27 -43.60 -29.89
N LEU A 36 31.22 -44.03 -30.74
CA LEU A 36 32.30 -44.96 -30.39
C LEU A 36 33.54 -44.24 -29.83
N LEU A 37 33.64 -42.92 -30.00
CA LEU A 37 34.77 -42.11 -29.54
C LEU A 37 34.62 -41.73 -28.07
N HIS A 38 35.73 -41.74 -27.33
CA HIS A 38 35.75 -41.29 -25.94
C HIS A 38 35.62 -39.75 -25.89
N ARG A 39 34.94 -39.22 -24.85
CA ARG A 39 34.65 -37.77 -24.71
C ARG A 39 35.88 -36.87 -24.89
N THR A 40 37.02 -37.30 -24.36
CA THR A 40 38.31 -36.57 -24.46
C THR A 40 38.91 -36.53 -25.87
N GLU A 41 38.49 -37.38 -26.79
CA GLU A 41 38.93 -37.37 -28.19
C GLU A 41 38.05 -36.47 -29.04
N VAL A 42 36.77 -36.32 -28.69
CA VAL A 42 35.82 -35.44 -29.37
C VAL A 42 36.03 -33.97 -28.98
N GLU A 43 36.43 -33.68 -27.73
CA GLU A 43 36.61 -32.32 -27.20
C GLU A 43 37.99 -31.67 -27.54
N LYS A 44 38.75 -32.22 -28.50
CA LYS A 44 40.06 -31.69 -28.95
C LYS A 44 39.99 -31.01 -30.32
N ASP A 45 40.84 -30.02 -30.55
CA ASP A 45 41.00 -29.31 -31.84
C ASP A 45 39.69 -28.79 -32.43
N LEU A 46 38.83 -28.22 -31.57
CA LEU A 46 37.57 -27.61 -31.98
C LEU A 46 37.83 -26.28 -32.71
N ILE A 47 37.09 -26.06 -33.80
CA ILE A 47 37.04 -24.77 -34.49
C ILE A 47 36.07 -23.87 -33.72
N PHE A 48 36.53 -22.68 -33.37
CA PHE A 48 35.70 -21.69 -32.69
C PHE A 48 34.55 -21.24 -33.61
N GLY A 49 33.31 -21.54 -33.21
CA GLY A 49 32.10 -21.24 -33.96
C GLY A 49 31.46 -19.90 -33.61
N GLY A 50 31.71 -19.37 -32.40
CA GLY A 50 31.20 -18.07 -31.97
C GLY A 50 30.68 -18.05 -30.53
N PHE A 51 30.00 -16.95 -30.17
CA PHE A 51 29.36 -16.76 -28.88
C PHE A 51 27.84 -16.65 -29.03
N LEU A 52 27.09 -17.32 -28.15
CA LEU A 52 25.69 -17.02 -27.88
C LEU A 52 25.61 -16.19 -26.61
N ALA A 53 24.95 -15.04 -26.68
CA ALA A 53 24.69 -14.19 -25.53
C ALA A 53 23.19 -14.16 -25.26
N PHE A 54 22.81 -14.56 -24.05
CA PHE A 54 21.44 -14.50 -23.57
C PHE A 54 21.30 -13.31 -22.62
N GLU A 55 20.37 -12.43 -22.93
CA GLU A 55 19.94 -11.32 -22.09
C GLU A 55 18.51 -11.59 -21.69
N ALA A 56 18.19 -11.30 -20.43
CA ALA A 56 16.81 -11.31 -19.98
C ALA A 56 16.31 -9.87 -20.00
N PRO A 57 15.32 -9.57 -20.86
CA PRO A 57 14.88 -8.21 -21.07
C PRO A 57 14.18 -7.67 -19.82
N LEU A 58 14.37 -6.38 -19.58
CA LEU A 58 13.58 -5.65 -18.59
C LEU A 58 12.15 -5.47 -19.07
N ARG A 59 11.23 -5.26 -18.14
CA ARG A 59 9.86 -4.83 -18.48
C ARG A 59 9.86 -3.36 -18.83
N ASP A 60 9.07 -2.97 -19.83
CA ASP A 60 9.00 -1.59 -20.34
C ASP A 60 8.56 -0.57 -19.27
N ASP A 61 7.71 -0.99 -18.33
CA ASP A 61 7.16 -0.15 -17.26
C ASP A 61 8.12 0.04 -16.07
N SER A 62 9.20 -0.75 -15.99
CA SER A 62 10.08 -0.82 -14.82
C SER A 62 10.74 0.52 -14.55
N LYS A 63 11.33 1.13 -15.59
CA LYS A 63 12.10 2.37 -15.44
C LYS A 63 11.24 3.54 -14.98
N SER A 64 10.11 3.78 -15.63
CA SER A 64 9.19 4.85 -15.24
C SER A 64 8.59 4.66 -13.85
N THR A 65 8.35 3.42 -13.44
CA THR A 65 7.80 3.12 -12.11
C THR A 65 8.84 3.38 -11.01
N ILE A 66 10.09 2.97 -11.24
CA ILE A 66 11.21 3.22 -10.33
C ILE A 66 11.46 4.73 -10.18
N GLU A 67 11.50 5.47 -11.30
CA GLU A 67 11.64 6.93 -11.30
C GLU A 67 10.50 7.58 -10.49
N ASN A 68 9.23 7.19 -10.71
CA ASN A 68 8.08 7.69 -9.94
C ASN A 68 8.16 7.40 -8.43
N LEU A 69 8.68 6.22 -8.04
CA LEU A 69 8.86 5.84 -6.64
C LEU A 69 9.98 6.65 -5.97
N GLN A 70 11.08 6.88 -6.69
CA GLN A 70 12.20 7.72 -6.23
C GLN A 70 11.76 9.18 -6.06
N ASP A 71 11.02 9.73 -7.04
CA ASP A 71 10.44 11.08 -6.96
C ASP A 71 9.45 11.21 -5.78
N GLY A 72 8.80 10.10 -5.42
CA GLY A 72 7.95 9.98 -4.24
C GLY A 72 8.70 9.91 -2.90
N GLY A 73 10.03 9.95 -2.90
CA GLY A 73 10.86 9.87 -1.70
C GLY A 73 11.06 8.44 -1.17
N CYS A 74 10.73 7.40 -1.93
CA CYS A 74 10.97 6.01 -1.54
C CYS A 74 12.42 5.62 -1.77
N ASN A 75 13.02 4.90 -0.82
CA ASN A 75 14.35 4.34 -0.99
C ASN A 75 14.25 2.95 -1.61
N ILE A 76 14.81 2.78 -2.81
CA ILE A 76 14.69 1.53 -3.57
C ILE A 76 16.00 0.74 -3.51
N ALA A 77 15.87 -0.56 -3.26
CA ALA A 77 16.97 -1.50 -3.33
C ALA A 77 16.55 -2.79 -4.06
N ILE A 78 17.51 -3.44 -4.73
CA ILE A 78 17.34 -4.76 -5.34
C ILE A 78 17.85 -5.80 -4.37
N VAL A 79 17.08 -6.88 -4.17
CA VAL A 79 17.50 -8.06 -3.39
C VAL A 79 17.36 -9.28 -4.29
N THR A 80 18.45 -9.89 -4.74
CA THR A 80 18.41 -11.01 -5.70
C THR A 80 19.33 -12.17 -5.32
N GLY A 81 19.00 -13.37 -5.83
CA GLY A 81 19.86 -14.55 -5.78
C GLY A 81 20.97 -14.55 -6.83
N ASP A 82 20.91 -13.65 -7.82
CA ASP A 82 21.83 -13.59 -8.95
C ASP A 82 23.21 -13.05 -8.59
N SER A 83 24.10 -13.05 -9.59
CA SER A 83 25.42 -12.45 -9.48
C SER A 83 25.33 -10.93 -9.28
N VAL A 84 26.29 -10.36 -8.53
CA VAL A 84 26.36 -8.92 -8.26
C VAL A 84 26.44 -8.11 -9.56
N LEU A 85 27.20 -8.61 -10.55
CA LEU A 85 27.38 -7.93 -11.84
C LEU A 85 26.07 -7.79 -12.61
N THR A 86 25.26 -8.84 -12.65
CA THR A 86 23.93 -8.80 -13.29
C THR A 86 23.01 -7.84 -12.55
N ALA A 87 22.94 -7.96 -11.22
CA ALA A 87 22.07 -7.12 -10.39
C ALA A 87 22.41 -5.63 -10.49
N ALA A 88 23.70 -5.31 -10.50
CA ALA A 88 24.18 -3.95 -10.64
C ALA A 88 23.95 -3.38 -12.05
N HIS A 89 24.11 -4.20 -13.10
CA HIS A 89 23.80 -3.77 -14.46
C HIS A 89 22.30 -3.44 -14.61
N VAL A 90 21.43 -4.30 -14.06
CA VAL A 90 19.99 -4.07 -14.02
C VAL A 90 19.66 -2.79 -13.24
N ALA A 91 20.27 -2.58 -12.07
CA ALA A 91 20.12 -1.37 -11.27
C ALA A 91 20.51 -0.09 -12.02
N GLU A 92 21.55 -0.14 -12.85
CA GLU A 92 21.98 0.98 -13.70
C GLU A 92 20.95 1.25 -14.82
N GLN A 93 20.43 0.19 -15.47
CA GLN A 93 19.45 0.32 -16.55
C GLN A 93 18.11 0.90 -16.07
N VAL A 94 17.60 0.48 -14.91
CA VAL A 94 16.33 0.98 -14.35
C VAL A 94 16.45 2.31 -13.60
N GLY A 95 17.66 2.80 -13.36
CA GLY A 95 17.90 4.09 -12.68
C GLY A 95 17.88 4.03 -11.14
N ILE A 96 18.12 2.86 -10.53
CA ILE A 96 18.27 2.74 -9.07
C ILE A 96 19.59 3.37 -8.60
N PHE A 97 20.64 3.26 -9.41
CA PHE A 97 21.88 4.00 -9.22
C PHE A 97 21.71 5.43 -9.71
N ASP A 98 22.04 6.39 -8.85
CA ASP A 98 21.86 7.82 -9.12
C ASP A 98 22.52 8.20 -10.45
N ARG A 99 21.75 8.83 -11.35
CA ARG A 99 22.29 9.63 -12.45
C ARG A 99 22.90 10.89 -11.83
N GLY A 100 24.16 10.80 -11.40
CA GLY A 100 24.97 12.01 -11.25
C GLY A 100 24.86 12.86 -12.52
N THR A 101 24.93 14.18 -12.40
CA THR A 101 25.21 15.06 -13.54
C THR A 101 26.37 14.48 -14.34
N ALA A 102 26.28 14.55 -15.67
CA ALA A 102 27.13 13.85 -16.65
C ALA A 102 28.67 13.92 -16.43
N ASP A 103 29.15 14.78 -15.53
CA ASP A 103 30.56 14.94 -15.14
C ASP A 103 31.03 14.11 -13.93
N SER A 104 30.19 13.31 -13.26
CA SER A 104 30.65 12.42 -12.20
C SER A 104 29.79 11.16 -12.08
N LYS A 105 30.14 10.15 -12.87
CA LYS A 105 29.62 8.79 -12.70
C LYS A 105 30.08 8.25 -11.34
N ARG A 106 29.14 8.00 -10.42
CA ARG A 106 29.45 7.38 -9.12
C ARG A 106 29.98 5.97 -9.35
N LYS A 107 31.05 5.61 -8.64
CA LYS A 107 31.63 4.25 -8.70
C LYS A 107 30.72 3.26 -7.99
N SER A 108 30.66 2.03 -8.48
CA SER A 108 29.91 0.95 -7.84
C SER A 108 30.85 0.06 -7.03
N LEU A 109 30.66 0.03 -5.71
CA LEU A 109 31.48 -0.74 -4.79
C LEU A 109 30.74 -1.99 -4.32
N VAL A 110 31.47 -3.09 -4.19
CA VAL A 110 30.95 -4.37 -3.69
C VAL A 110 31.67 -4.73 -2.41
N LEU A 111 30.90 -5.04 -1.38
CA LEU A 111 31.44 -5.61 -0.15
C LEU A 111 31.51 -7.14 -0.29
N GLU A 112 32.72 -7.67 -0.24
CA GLU A 112 32.99 -9.11 -0.30
C GLU A 112 33.67 -9.59 0.99
N GLN A 113 33.33 -10.79 1.45
CA GLN A 113 34.07 -11.44 2.53
C GLN A 113 35.29 -12.14 1.95
N ARG A 114 36.48 -11.76 2.41
CA ARG A 114 37.74 -12.39 2.03
C ARG A 114 38.25 -13.29 3.14
N ILE A 115 38.81 -14.43 2.74
CA ILE A 115 39.48 -15.37 3.62
C ILE A 115 40.96 -15.18 3.38
N PHE A 116 41.67 -14.72 4.41
CA PHE A 116 43.12 -14.70 4.41
C PHE A 116 43.61 -15.98 5.08
N SER A 117 44.54 -16.66 4.42
CA SER A 117 45.25 -17.81 4.97
C SER A 117 46.71 -17.41 5.13
N GLU A 118 46.98 -16.58 6.14
CA GLU A 118 48.34 -16.36 6.61
C GLU A 118 48.42 -16.93 8.03
N SER A 119 49.39 -17.84 8.25
CA SER A 119 49.73 -18.36 9.58
C SER A 119 48.70 -19.32 10.23
N ASN A 120 48.24 -20.36 9.54
CA ASN A 120 47.39 -21.45 10.08
C ASN A 120 46.05 -21.06 10.76
N GLU A 121 45.73 -19.76 10.88
CA GLU A 121 44.44 -19.26 11.33
C GLU A 121 43.65 -18.67 10.17
N MET A 122 42.42 -19.15 9.98
CA MET A 122 41.55 -18.74 8.88
C MET A 122 40.83 -17.43 9.25
N GLN A 123 41.48 -16.29 9.03
CA GLN A 123 40.90 -14.98 9.33
C GLN A 123 39.94 -14.55 8.22
N ARG A 124 38.72 -14.16 8.62
CA ARG A 124 37.66 -13.71 7.72
C ARG A 124 37.45 -12.21 7.91
N GLN A 125 37.79 -11.42 6.89
CA GLN A 125 37.66 -9.96 6.94
C GLN A 125 36.82 -9.45 5.76
N LEU A 126 36.06 -8.38 5.98
CA LEU A 126 35.25 -7.72 4.95
C LEU A 126 36.09 -6.69 4.21
N TRP A 127 35.99 -6.68 2.88
CA TRP A 127 36.76 -5.80 2.02
C TRP A 127 35.88 -5.20 0.93
N TRP A 128 36.12 -3.94 0.63
CA TRP A 128 35.47 -3.29 -0.48
C TRP A 128 36.25 -3.50 -1.78
N LYS A 129 35.49 -3.69 -2.85
CA LYS A 129 35.98 -3.97 -4.19
C LYS A 129 35.31 -3.08 -5.21
N ASP A 130 36.09 -2.49 -6.10
CA ASP A 130 35.57 -1.72 -7.23
C ASP A 130 35.09 -2.69 -8.32
N MET A 131 33.87 -2.49 -8.83
CA MET A 131 33.32 -3.36 -9.89
C MET A 131 34.00 -3.15 -11.25
N ASP A 132 34.53 -1.96 -11.53
CA ASP A 132 35.07 -1.63 -12.84
C ASP A 132 36.49 -2.18 -13.02
N THR A 133 37.33 -1.99 -12.00
CA THR A 133 38.73 -2.47 -11.97
C THR A 133 38.85 -3.88 -11.39
N ASN A 134 37.84 -4.35 -10.65
CA ASN A 134 37.88 -5.63 -9.92
C ASN A 134 38.99 -5.68 -8.84
N GLU A 135 39.49 -4.52 -8.43
CA GLU A 135 40.53 -4.35 -7.42
C GLU A 135 39.91 -4.11 -6.03
N PHE A 136 40.56 -4.68 -5.01
CA PHE A 136 40.23 -4.44 -3.61
C PHE A 136 40.98 -3.20 -3.15
N PHE A 137 40.27 -2.25 -2.53
CA PHE A 137 40.87 -0.96 -2.16
C PHE A 137 41.03 -0.81 -0.64
N GLU A 138 39.99 -1.07 0.15
CA GLU A 138 40.02 -0.83 1.61
C GLU A 138 39.31 -1.96 2.38
N PRO A 139 39.82 -2.33 3.59
CA PRO A 139 39.07 -3.14 4.53
C PRO A 139 37.85 -2.37 5.05
N PHE A 140 36.79 -3.08 5.42
CA PHE A 140 35.60 -2.47 5.99
C PHE A 140 35.87 -1.93 7.40
N GLU A 141 35.57 -0.66 7.62
CA GLU A 141 35.64 0.02 8.92
C GLU A 141 34.26 0.58 9.36
N ASP A 142 34.06 0.70 10.67
CA ASP A 142 32.83 1.23 11.25
C ASP A 142 32.61 2.69 10.80
N GLY A 143 31.48 2.97 10.15
CA GLY A 143 31.15 4.29 9.60
C GLY A 143 31.37 4.45 8.09
N ASP A 144 31.94 3.44 7.43
CA ASP A 144 32.14 3.42 5.97
C ASP A 144 30.86 3.70 5.18
N PHE A 145 29.72 3.17 5.65
CA PHE A 145 28.44 3.36 4.98
C PHE A 145 28.06 4.83 4.79
N GLU A 146 28.30 5.70 5.78
CA GLU A 146 27.93 7.12 5.70
C GLU A 146 28.85 7.92 4.78
N ILE A 147 30.12 7.53 4.70
CA ILE A 147 31.15 8.22 3.92
C ILE A 147 31.05 7.79 2.45
N LEU A 148 31.04 6.48 2.22
CA LEU A 148 31.10 5.90 0.88
C LEU A 148 29.79 6.09 0.10
N GLN A 149 28.63 6.05 0.76
CA GLN A 149 27.35 6.25 0.07
C GLN A 149 27.22 7.65 -0.59
N ARG A 150 27.92 8.67 -0.07
CA ARG A 150 27.87 10.03 -0.66
C ARG A 150 28.48 10.10 -2.05
N ARG A 151 29.49 9.27 -2.32
CA ARG A 151 30.25 9.29 -3.57
C ARG A 151 29.97 8.09 -4.46
N ASN A 152 29.53 6.97 -3.88
CA ASN A 152 29.53 5.66 -4.53
C ASN A 152 28.19 4.93 -4.33
N ASN A 153 27.89 4.00 -5.25
CA ASN A 153 26.77 3.08 -5.14
C ASN A 153 27.23 1.82 -4.40
N LEU A 154 26.56 1.47 -3.30
CA LEU A 154 26.96 0.34 -2.46
C LEU A 154 26.18 -0.92 -2.81
N CYS A 155 26.92 -2.01 -3.00
CA CYS A 155 26.41 -3.35 -3.24
C CYS A 155 26.98 -4.33 -2.21
N ILE A 156 26.17 -5.26 -1.72
CA ILE A 156 26.59 -6.26 -0.71
C ILE A 156 26.30 -7.67 -1.22
N MET A 157 27.25 -8.58 -1.04
CA MET A 157 27.03 -10.02 -1.22
C MET A 157 26.44 -10.69 0.02
N GLY A 158 25.63 -11.72 -0.18
CA GLY A 158 25.02 -12.49 0.92
C GLY A 158 26.03 -13.08 1.92
N SER A 159 27.27 -13.39 1.51
CA SER A 159 28.35 -13.83 2.42
C SER A 159 28.81 -12.70 3.36
N ALA A 160 28.99 -11.48 2.83
CA ALA A 160 29.33 -10.31 3.60
C ALA A 160 28.19 -9.88 4.54
N LEU A 161 26.95 -9.93 4.04
CA LEU A 161 25.77 -9.59 4.84
C LEU A 161 25.65 -10.48 6.09
N LYS A 162 25.92 -11.79 5.99
CA LYS A 162 25.90 -12.70 7.16
C LYS A 162 26.82 -12.25 8.29
N VAL A 163 27.92 -11.58 7.97
CA VAL A 163 28.87 -11.06 8.96
C VAL A 163 28.33 -9.75 9.53
N LEU A 164 27.92 -8.81 8.67
CA LEU A 164 27.36 -7.51 9.06
C LEU A 164 26.12 -7.65 9.95
N LEU A 165 25.27 -8.65 9.70
CA LEU A 165 24.07 -8.87 10.51
C LEU A 165 24.38 -9.25 11.97
N LYS A 166 25.61 -9.65 12.30
CA LYS A 166 25.98 -9.95 13.69
C LYS A 166 26.12 -8.69 14.53
N ASP A 167 26.62 -7.60 13.95
CA ASP A 167 26.83 -6.33 14.66
C ASP A 167 25.55 -5.48 14.64
N PRO A 168 25.06 -4.97 15.78
CA PRO A 168 23.88 -4.10 15.82
C PRO A 168 24.09 -2.70 15.21
N GLU A 169 25.31 -2.13 15.20
CA GLU A 169 25.53 -0.79 14.65
C GLU A 169 25.49 -0.79 13.12
N ASP A 170 26.03 -1.84 12.49
CA ASP A 170 25.98 -2.02 11.03
C ASP A 170 24.54 -2.18 10.50
N ARG A 171 23.64 -2.77 11.29
CA ARG A 171 22.24 -2.99 10.91
C ARG A 171 21.50 -1.69 10.60
N LYS A 172 21.80 -0.61 11.33
CA LYS A 172 21.14 0.70 11.15
C LYS A 172 21.46 1.32 9.79
N HIS A 173 22.63 1.01 9.24
CA HIS A 173 23.15 1.63 8.02
C HIS A 173 22.81 0.84 6.74
N LEU A 174 22.14 -0.31 6.86
CA LEU A 174 21.76 -1.16 5.71
C LEU A 174 20.85 -0.45 4.70
N HIS A 175 20.11 0.57 5.12
CA HIS A 175 19.25 1.35 4.23
C HIS A 175 20.04 2.15 3.17
N TYR A 176 21.34 2.35 3.34
CA TYR A 176 22.17 3.04 2.35
C TYR A 176 22.55 2.17 1.15
N VAL A 177 22.40 0.86 1.26
CA VAL A 177 22.79 -0.13 0.26
C VAL A 177 21.68 -0.27 -0.79
N LYS A 178 22.08 -0.30 -2.06
CA LYS A 178 21.14 -0.32 -3.19
C LYS A 178 20.97 -1.70 -3.82
N VAL A 179 21.97 -2.58 -3.70
CA VAL A 179 21.93 -3.93 -4.28
C VAL A 179 22.42 -4.95 -3.27
N PHE A 180 21.60 -5.96 -3.01
CA PHE A 180 21.95 -7.17 -2.27
C PHE A 180 21.89 -8.36 -3.23
N ALA A 181 23.02 -9.01 -3.48
CA ALA A 181 23.13 -10.08 -4.46
C ALA A 181 23.60 -11.39 -3.80
N ARG A 182 23.41 -12.52 -4.50
CA ARG A 182 23.68 -13.88 -3.98
C ARG A 182 22.98 -14.15 -2.64
N MET A 183 21.75 -13.68 -2.49
CA MET A 183 20.95 -13.80 -1.26
C MET A 183 20.22 -15.14 -1.19
N SER A 184 20.37 -15.86 -0.07
CA SER A 184 19.52 -17.01 0.24
C SER A 184 18.13 -16.56 0.75
N PRO A 185 17.07 -17.37 0.61
CA PRO A 185 15.72 -17.00 1.08
C PRO A 185 15.69 -16.54 2.55
N GLU A 186 16.36 -17.27 3.45
CA GLU A 186 16.49 -16.91 4.88
C GLU A 186 17.17 -15.55 5.11
N LEU A 187 18.11 -15.15 4.24
CA LEU A 187 18.78 -13.86 4.36
C LEU A 187 17.88 -12.70 3.95
N LYS A 188 16.99 -12.92 2.97
CA LYS A 188 16.03 -11.90 2.56
C LYS A 188 15.03 -11.60 3.69
N GLU A 189 14.57 -12.64 4.37
CA GLU A 189 13.71 -12.52 5.55
C GLU A 189 14.41 -11.73 6.67
N LYS A 190 15.64 -12.12 7.02
CA LYS A 190 16.44 -11.42 8.02
C LYS A 190 16.69 -9.96 7.66
N LEU A 191 17.00 -9.66 6.40
CA LEU A 191 17.18 -8.28 5.93
C LEU A 191 15.92 -7.44 6.17
N CYS A 192 14.74 -7.97 5.83
CA CYS A 192 13.47 -7.27 6.08
C CYS A 192 13.24 -7.05 7.59
N PHE A 193 13.53 -8.05 8.42
CA PHE A 193 13.43 -7.93 9.88
C PHE A 193 14.33 -6.81 10.43
N TYR A 194 15.60 -6.77 10.04
CA TYR A 194 16.55 -5.78 10.58
C TYR A 194 16.29 -4.36 10.09
N LEU A 195 15.80 -4.18 8.87
CA LEU A 195 15.40 -2.85 8.39
C LEU A 195 14.21 -2.31 9.18
N LYS A 196 13.26 -3.18 9.56
CA LYS A 196 12.14 -2.83 10.44
C LYS A 196 12.61 -2.48 11.85
N GLU A 197 13.56 -3.26 12.39
CA GLU A 197 14.18 -2.97 13.69
C GLU A 197 14.91 -1.62 13.68
N ALA A 198 15.51 -1.23 12.54
CA ALA A 198 16.11 0.08 12.32
C ALA A 198 15.07 1.23 12.12
N GLY A 199 13.77 0.96 12.30
CA GLY A 199 12.69 1.94 12.18
C GLY A 199 12.29 2.27 10.74
N GLN A 200 12.73 1.49 9.75
CA GLN A 200 12.28 1.67 8.37
C GLN A 200 10.98 0.90 8.14
N THR A 201 10.05 1.48 7.37
CA THR A 201 8.89 0.74 6.88
C THR A 201 9.29 -0.01 5.62
N VAL A 202 9.08 -1.32 5.56
CA VAL A 202 9.57 -2.16 4.46
C VAL A 202 8.42 -2.66 3.60
N LEU A 203 8.48 -2.37 2.30
CA LEU A 203 7.63 -2.98 1.27
C LEU A 203 8.47 -3.96 0.45
N MET A 204 8.04 -5.22 0.38
CA MET A 204 8.68 -6.26 -0.42
C MET A 204 7.78 -6.63 -1.61
N CYS A 205 8.35 -6.64 -2.82
CA CYS A 205 7.70 -7.10 -4.04
C CYS A 205 8.46 -8.31 -4.62
N GLY A 206 7.75 -9.40 -4.94
CA GLY A 206 8.34 -10.60 -5.53
C GLY A 206 7.28 -11.53 -6.12
N ASP A 207 7.70 -12.46 -6.99
CA ASP A 207 6.81 -13.46 -7.65
C ASP A 207 7.13 -14.90 -7.21
N GLY A 208 8.36 -15.16 -6.77
CA GLY A 208 8.89 -16.49 -6.56
C GLY A 208 8.68 -17.06 -5.15
N ALA A 209 8.70 -18.39 -5.06
CA ALA A 209 8.66 -19.11 -3.78
C ALA A 209 9.84 -18.75 -2.85
N ASN A 210 10.96 -18.28 -3.42
CA ASN A 210 12.14 -17.82 -2.68
C ASN A 210 11.93 -16.54 -1.87
N ASP A 211 10.84 -15.81 -2.12
CA ASP A 211 10.54 -14.52 -1.48
C ASP A 211 9.45 -14.63 -0.43
N ILE A 212 8.85 -15.80 -0.21
CA ILE A 212 7.75 -16.03 0.74
C ILE A 212 8.08 -15.52 2.15
N GLY A 213 9.27 -15.86 2.68
CA GLY A 213 9.70 -15.43 4.01
C GLY A 213 9.83 -13.90 4.11
N ALA A 214 10.41 -13.27 3.09
CA ALA A 214 10.57 -11.82 3.03
C ALA A 214 9.23 -11.09 2.86
N LEU A 215 8.34 -11.60 1.99
CA LEU A 215 7.00 -11.05 1.76
C LEU A 215 6.16 -11.07 3.04
N LYS A 216 6.29 -12.12 3.85
CA LYS A 216 5.60 -12.24 5.14
C LYS A 216 6.20 -11.35 6.23
N GLN A 217 7.52 -11.16 6.21
CA GLN A 217 8.22 -10.38 7.23
C GLN A 217 8.12 -8.86 7.00
N ALA A 218 7.99 -8.43 5.74
CA ALA A 218 7.79 -7.03 5.35
C ALA A 218 6.53 -6.44 6.00
N ASP A 219 6.47 -5.11 6.15
CA ASP A 219 5.25 -4.43 6.61
C ASP A 219 4.15 -4.51 5.56
N VAL A 220 4.55 -4.48 4.29
CA VAL A 220 3.67 -4.65 3.14
C VAL A 220 4.32 -5.60 2.14
N GLY A 221 3.74 -6.78 1.96
CA GLY A 221 4.14 -7.73 0.92
C GLY A 221 3.23 -7.61 -0.30
N LEU A 222 3.82 -7.51 -1.49
CA LEU A 222 3.11 -7.56 -2.78
C LEU A 222 3.64 -8.74 -3.61
N ALA A 223 2.76 -9.69 -3.93
CA ALA A 223 3.06 -10.75 -4.87
C ALA A 223 2.68 -10.34 -6.29
N LEU A 224 3.56 -10.54 -7.27
CA LEU A 224 3.24 -10.42 -8.69
C LEU A 224 2.88 -11.81 -9.23
N LEU A 225 1.70 -11.97 -9.83
CA LEU A 225 1.33 -13.22 -10.48
C LEU A 225 2.02 -13.34 -11.84
N GLY A 226 2.81 -14.42 -12.01
CA GLY A 226 3.35 -14.82 -13.31
C GLY A 226 2.26 -15.50 -14.14
N GLY A 227 2.12 -15.14 -15.41
CA GLY A 227 1.10 -15.75 -16.27
C GLY A 227 0.78 -15.01 -17.57
N PHE A 228 1.12 -13.73 -17.72
CA PHE A 228 1.13 -13.13 -19.05
C PHE A 228 2.52 -13.27 -19.64
N GLY A 229 2.66 -14.23 -20.55
CA GLY A 229 3.60 -14.07 -21.64
C GLY A 229 3.31 -12.75 -22.34
N ASP A 230 4.39 -12.11 -22.80
CA ASP A 230 4.37 -11.15 -23.89
C ASP A 230 3.80 -9.74 -23.59
N GLU A 231 4.32 -9.06 -22.55
CA GLU A 231 4.39 -7.58 -22.62
C GLU A 231 5.49 -7.11 -23.57
N ASN A 232 6.52 -7.93 -23.84
CA ASN A 232 7.70 -7.53 -24.64
C ASN A 232 7.66 -7.96 -26.12
N THR A 233 6.63 -8.67 -26.57
CA THR A 233 6.37 -8.94 -28.00
C THR A 233 5.09 -8.22 -28.38
N GLY A 234 5.24 -6.92 -28.68
CA GLY A 234 4.15 -6.12 -29.22
C GLY A 234 3.61 -6.73 -30.50
N ASN A 235 2.50 -7.46 -30.41
CA ASN A 235 1.73 -7.81 -31.58
C ASN A 235 0.92 -6.57 -31.99
N GLN A 236 1.58 -5.68 -32.73
CA GLN A 236 0.93 -4.66 -33.54
C GLN A 236 0.11 -5.37 -34.62
N ASN A 237 -1.13 -5.73 -34.31
CA ASN A 237 -2.23 -5.81 -35.26
C ASN A 237 -3.50 -6.29 -34.54
N ASN A 238 -4.33 -5.33 -34.11
CA ASN A 238 -5.78 -5.44 -34.27
C ASN A 238 -6.42 -4.07 -34.02
N ASN A 239 -6.57 -3.32 -35.12
CA ASN A 239 -7.58 -2.26 -35.19
C ASN A 239 -8.95 -2.93 -35.21
N GLY A 240 -9.66 -2.86 -34.09
CA GLY A 240 -11.05 -3.27 -33.99
C GLY A 240 -11.55 -3.08 -32.57
N ASN A 241 -12.40 -2.07 -32.37
CA ASN A 241 -13.15 -1.74 -31.15
C ASN A 241 -13.23 -2.87 -30.10
N ALA A 242 -12.37 -2.81 -29.08
CA ALA A 242 -12.56 -3.55 -27.84
C ALA A 242 -13.18 -2.60 -26.81
N THR A 243 -14.49 -2.73 -26.63
CA THR A 243 -15.17 -2.25 -25.43
C THR A 243 -14.49 -2.84 -24.20
N THR A 244 -14.14 -1.98 -23.25
CA THR A 244 -13.72 -2.31 -21.89
C THR A 244 -14.77 -3.19 -21.20
N GLU A 245 -14.63 -4.50 -21.29
CA GLU A 245 -15.23 -5.45 -20.35
C GLU A 245 -14.17 -5.88 -19.34
N GLU A 246 -14.32 -5.43 -18.09
CA GLU A 246 -13.52 -5.90 -16.97
C GLU A 246 -13.75 -7.40 -16.73
N PRO A 247 -12.71 -8.21 -16.41
CA PRO A 247 -12.86 -9.63 -16.17
C PRO A 247 -13.44 -9.88 -14.76
N LYS A 248 -14.70 -9.51 -14.55
CA LYS A 248 -15.45 -9.74 -13.30
C LYS A 248 -15.90 -11.20 -13.14
N GLY A 249 -15.95 -11.97 -14.23
CA GLY A 249 -16.45 -13.36 -14.23
C GLY A 249 -15.59 -14.34 -13.43
N ALA A 250 -14.26 -14.30 -13.63
CA ALA A 250 -13.34 -15.23 -12.96
C ALA A 250 -13.26 -15.00 -11.44
N PHE A 251 -13.32 -13.74 -11.00
CA PHE A 251 -13.29 -13.41 -9.58
C PHE A 251 -14.61 -13.77 -8.87
N HIS A 252 -15.75 -13.61 -9.54
CA HIS A 252 -17.04 -14.03 -8.99
C HIS A 252 -17.09 -15.55 -8.81
N GLN A 253 -16.60 -16.29 -9.80
CA GLN A 253 -16.52 -17.75 -9.75
C GLN A 253 -15.55 -18.22 -8.66
N PHE A 254 -14.38 -17.58 -8.51
CA PHE A 254 -13.42 -17.86 -7.45
C PHE A 254 -13.97 -17.58 -6.04
N SER A 255 -14.63 -16.43 -5.84
CA SER A 255 -15.23 -16.07 -4.55
C SER A 255 -16.28 -17.08 -4.11
N LYS A 256 -17.04 -17.64 -5.07
CA LYS A 256 -18.02 -18.68 -4.85
C LYS A 256 -17.37 -20.02 -4.48
N THR A 257 -16.33 -20.44 -5.19
CA THR A 257 -15.61 -21.68 -4.88
C THR A 257 -14.94 -21.64 -3.50
N LEU A 258 -14.39 -20.49 -3.11
CA LEU A 258 -13.80 -20.29 -1.78
C LEU A 258 -14.87 -20.29 -0.69
N ALA A 259 -16.01 -19.64 -0.91
CA ALA A 259 -17.15 -19.69 0.01
C ALA A 259 -17.63 -21.14 0.21
N ASP A 260 -17.80 -21.90 -0.88
CA ASP A 260 -18.23 -23.30 -0.85
C ASP A 260 -17.22 -24.21 -0.12
N LEU A 261 -15.91 -24.01 -0.34
CA LEU A 261 -14.86 -24.77 0.37
C LEU A 261 -14.81 -24.43 1.87
N THR A 262 -15.06 -23.16 2.22
CA THR A 262 -15.06 -22.72 3.61
C THR A 262 -16.29 -23.25 4.34
N GLU A 263 -17.44 -23.25 3.68
CA GLU A 263 -18.69 -23.83 4.20
C GLU A 263 -18.58 -25.35 4.38
N GLN A 264 -18.00 -26.06 3.40
CA GLN A 264 -17.72 -27.50 3.51
C GLN A 264 -16.76 -27.82 4.66
N ALA A 265 -15.72 -27.01 4.87
CA ALA A 265 -14.77 -27.21 5.98
C ALA A 265 -15.43 -26.96 7.35
N GLN A 266 -16.32 -25.98 7.46
CA GLN A 266 -17.07 -25.68 8.68
C GLN A 266 -18.11 -26.77 8.99
N ASP A 267 -18.84 -27.25 7.99
CA ASP A 267 -19.82 -28.33 8.16
C ASP A 267 -19.13 -29.65 8.55
N MET A 268 -17.97 -29.96 7.96
CA MET A 268 -17.14 -31.09 8.36
C MET A 268 -16.68 -30.99 9.83
N LYS A 269 -16.26 -29.80 10.28
CA LYS A 269 -15.84 -29.59 11.67
C LYS A 269 -17.01 -29.77 12.64
N LYS A 270 -18.19 -29.24 12.30
CA LYS A 270 -19.39 -29.36 13.13
C LYS A 270 -19.84 -30.81 13.28
N ARG A 271 -19.84 -31.57 12.18
CA ARG A 271 -20.18 -33.01 12.19
C ARG A 271 -19.20 -33.85 13.02
N LYS A 272 -17.91 -33.52 12.99
CA LYS A 272 -16.90 -34.15 13.88
C LYS A 272 -17.21 -33.91 15.35
N GLU A 273 -17.55 -32.68 15.71
CA GLU A 273 -17.89 -32.31 17.09
C GLU A 273 -19.16 -33.04 17.55
N GLU A 274 -20.20 -33.09 16.72
CA GLU A 274 -21.45 -33.83 17.02
C GLU A 274 -21.22 -35.35 17.16
N ALA A 275 -20.39 -35.94 16.31
CA ALA A 275 -20.06 -37.37 16.39
C ALA A 275 -19.27 -37.72 17.65
N ILE A 276 -18.30 -36.87 18.05
CA ILE A 276 -17.54 -37.05 19.30
C ILE A 276 -18.47 -36.93 20.50
N VAL A 277 -19.38 -35.95 20.51
CA VAL A 277 -20.34 -35.77 21.61
C VAL A 277 -21.31 -36.95 21.71
N ALA A 278 -21.82 -37.46 20.59
CA ALA A 278 -22.70 -38.63 20.58
C ALA A 278 -22.01 -39.89 21.13
N GLU A 279 -20.75 -40.14 20.74
CA GLU A 279 -20.02 -41.32 21.20
C GLU A 279 -19.62 -41.20 22.68
N VAL A 280 -19.24 -40.01 23.15
CA VAL A 280 -19.00 -39.74 24.58
C VAL A 280 -20.27 -39.96 25.40
N GLN A 281 -21.44 -39.54 24.91
CA GLN A 281 -22.72 -39.78 25.59
C GLN A 281 -23.09 -41.27 25.66
N GLU A 282 -22.77 -42.05 24.61
CA GLU A 282 -22.94 -43.49 24.61
C GLU A 282 -22.01 -44.19 25.61
N MET A 283 -20.74 -43.76 25.69
CA MET A 283 -19.74 -44.33 26.58
C MET A 283 -19.99 -43.94 28.06
N MET A 284 -20.55 -42.76 28.32
CA MET A 284 -21.02 -42.36 29.65
C MET A 284 -22.17 -43.24 30.16
N LYS A 285 -23.04 -43.74 29.26
CA LYS A 285 -24.09 -44.71 29.64
C LYS A 285 -23.53 -46.08 30.01
N LYS A 286 -22.33 -46.44 29.53
CA LYS A 286 -21.67 -47.73 29.76
C LYS A 286 -20.66 -47.72 30.92
N ASN A 287 -20.44 -46.56 31.55
CA ASN A 287 -19.59 -46.37 32.74
C ASN A 287 -18.12 -46.80 32.55
N GLU A 288 -17.56 -46.59 31.36
CA GLU A 288 -16.15 -46.87 31.03
C GLU A 288 -15.24 -45.64 31.22
N THR A 289 -13.94 -45.86 31.42
CA THR A 289 -12.94 -44.77 31.54
C THR A 289 -12.60 -44.18 30.17
N ILE A 290 -12.56 -42.85 30.06
CA ILE A 290 -12.51 -42.13 28.78
C ILE A 290 -11.06 -41.81 28.38
N ASP A 291 -10.54 -42.47 27.33
CA ASP A 291 -9.34 -42.01 26.61
C ASP A 291 -9.73 -41.21 25.36
N MET A 292 -9.70 -39.88 25.50
CA MET A 292 -10.07 -38.94 24.44
C MET A 292 -9.14 -39.01 23.22
N ALA A 293 -7.87 -39.44 23.37
CA ALA A 293 -6.90 -39.47 22.28
C ALA A 293 -7.19 -40.62 21.30
N GLN A 294 -7.62 -41.78 21.80
CA GLN A 294 -8.04 -42.89 20.95
C GLN A 294 -9.36 -42.62 20.24
N LEU A 295 -10.31 -41.96 20.91
CA LEU A 295 -11.62 -41.63 20.33
C LEU A 295 -11.47 -40.68 19.12
N VAL A 296 -10.67 -39.63 19.25
CA VAL A 296 -10.40 -38.68 18.15
C VAL A 296 -9.71 -39.35 16.97
N LYS A 297 -8.82 -40.32 17.21
CA LYS A 297 -8.19 -41.11 16.13
C LYS A 297 -9.20 -41.98 15.38
N LYS A 298 -10.11 -42.64 16.08
CA LYS A 298 -11.17 -43.47 15.46
C LYS A 298 -12.11 -42.63 14.59
N VAL A 299 -12.60 -41.49 15.10
CA VAL A 299 -13.50 -40.60 14.34
C VAL A 299 -12.81 -40.07 13.08
N ASN A 300 -11.55 -39.66 13.18
CA ASN A 300 -10.77 -39.19 12.02
C ASN A 300 -10.55 -40.31 10.98
N ALA A 301 -10.28 -41.55 11.41
CA ALA A 301 -10.12 -42.69 10.50
C ALA A 301 -11.42 -43.06 9.78
N ALA A 302 -12.55 -43.06 10.51
CA ALA A 302 -13.87 -43.37 9.98
C ALA A 302 -14.35 -42.34 8.95
N GLU A 303 -14.11 -41.04 9.21
CA GLU A 303 -14.41 -40.00 8.23
C GLU A 303 -13.49 -40.05 6.99
N PHE A 304 -12.20 -40.31 7.18
CA PHE A 304 -11.25 -40.46 6.07
C PHE A 304 -11.66 -41.59 5.11
N GLN A 305 -12.12 -42.73 5.67
CA GLN A 305 -12.65 -43.84 4.88
C GLN A 305 -13.95 -43.50 4.13
N ARG A 306 -14.83 -42.68 4.72
CA ARG A 306 -16.06 -42.21 4.06
C ARG A 306 -15.77 -41.28 2.88
N ILE A 307 -14.80 -40.38 3.02
CA ILE A 307 -14.36 -39.49 1.94
C ILE A 307 -13.77 -40.29 0.76
N MET A 308 -12.98 -41.33 1.06
CA MET A 308 -12.43 -42.22 0.03
C MET A 308 -13.51 -43.02 -0.70
N ASN A 309 -14.57 -43.43 -0.02
CA ASN A 309 -15.69 -44.14 -0.63
C ASN A 309 -16.60 -43.22 -1.46
N SER A 310 -16.78 -41.96 -1.05
CA SER A 310 -17.50 -40.93 -1.82
C SER A 310 -16.81 -40.61 -3.16
N LYS A 311 -15.46 -40.58 -3.19
CA LYS A 311 -14.70 -40.29 -4.41
C LYS A 311 -14.73 -41.39 -5.47
N LYS A 312 -15.05 -42.65 -5.12
CA LYS A 312 -15.13 -43.75 -6.10
C LYS A 312 -16.32 -43.65 -7.08
N GLY A 313 -17.40 -42.95 -6.70
CA GLY A 313 -18.57 -42.76 -7.57
C GLY A 313 -18.44 -41.61 -8.58
N VAL A 314 -17.67 -40.57 -8.25
CA VAL A 314 -17.55 -39.34 -9.07
C VAL A 314 -16.45 -39.47 -10.13
N ALA A 315 -15.41 -40.28 -9.86
CA ALA A 315 -14.30 -40.50 -10.79
C ALA A 315 -14.71 -41.20 -12.10
N ALA A 316 -15.78 -42.00 -12.09
CA ALA A 316 -16.26 -42.71 -13.28
C ALA A 316 -17.07 -41.83 -14.25
N SER A 317 -17.68 -40.74 -13.76
CA SER A 317 -18.45 -39.80 -14.59
C SER A 317 -17.60 -38.61 -15.05
N ALA A 318 -16.68 -38.12 -14.21
CA ALA A 318 -15.82 -36.98 -14.55
C ALA A 318 -14.75 -37.30 -15.60
N ALA A 319 -14.32 -38.57 -15.73
CA ALA A 319 -13.32 -38.98 -16.72
C ALA A 319 -13.83 -38.98 -18.16
N LYS A 320 -15.16 -38.90 -18.37
CA LYS A 320 -15.77 -38.90 -19.71
C LYS A 320 -16.03 -37.50 -20.26
N ASP A 321 -16.16 -36.50 -19.39
CA ASP A 321 -16.36 -35.10 -19.75
C ASP A 321 -15.06 -34.27 -19.80
N LEU A 322 -13.96 -34.78 -19.23
CA LEU A 322 -12.65 -34.10 -19.22
C LEU A 322 -11.80 -34.31 -20.50
N LYS A 323 -12.32 -34.95 -21.55
CA LYS A 323 -11.60 -35.19 -22.82
C LYS A 323 -12.07 -34.31 -23.98
N ARG A 324 -12.93 -33.32 -23.72
CA ARG A 324 -13.55 -32.48 -24.77
C ARG A 324 -13.26 -30.97 -24.65
N SER A 325 -12.36 -30.56 -23.77
CA SER A 325 -12.13 -29.13 -23.46
C SER A 325 -10.66 -28.74 -23.32
N ASP A 326 -9.74 -29.41 -24.02
CA ASP A 326 -8.29 -29.13 -23.91
C ASP A 326 -7.74 -28.14 -24.97
N ASP A 327 -8.56 -27.62 -25.89
CA ASP A 327 -8.05 -26.73 -26.97
C ASP A 327 -8.32 -25.22 -26.77
N ASP A 328 -8.99 -24.79 -25.68
CA ASP A 328 -9.36 -23.36 -25.47
C ASP A 328 -9.02 -22.80 -24.07
N GLN A 329 -8.00 -23.32 -23.38
CA GLN A 329 -7.49 -22.66 -22.17
C GLN A 329 -6.48 -21.57 -22.51
N GLN A 330 -7.01 -20.37 -22.65
CA GLN A 330 -6.30 -19.14 -22.32
C GLN A 330 -5.65 -19.33 -20.94
N ALA A 331 -4.32 -19.20 -20.88
CA ALA A 331 -3.49 -19.55 -19.72
C ALA A 331 -4.14 -19.09 -18.40
N GLY A 332 -4.64 -20.06 -17.63
CA GLY A 332 -5.20 -19.80 -16.31
C GLY A 332 -4.13 -19.19 -15.42
N ILE A 333 -4.51 -18.20 -14.62
CA ILE A 333 -3.62 -17.59 -13.62
C ILE A 333 -3.22 -18.67 -12.62
N GLU A 334 -2.00 -19.19 -12.71
CA GLU A 334 -1.46 -20.10 -11.72
C GLU A 334 -1.15 -19.31 -10.43
N LEU A 335 -1.93 -19.57 -9.39
CA LEU A 335 -1.68 -19.01 -8.07
C LEU A 335 -0.40 -19.63 -7.49
N GLY A 336 0.72 -18.94 -7.65
CA GLY A 336 2.01 -19.34 -7.08
C GLY A 336 2.05 -19.21 -5.55
N ALA A 337 2.98 -19.91 -4.89
CA ALA A 337 3.11 -19.91 -3.43
C ALA A 337 3.41 -18.51 -2.82
N ALA A 338 3.96 -17.58 -3.60
CA ALA A 338 4.14 -16.18 -3.21
C ALA A 338 2.79 -15.45 -3.00
N SER A 339 1.79 -15.73 -3.84
CA SER A 339 0.44 -15.13 -3.73
C SER A 339 -0.32 -15.56 -2.49
N LEU A 340 -0.02 -16.75 -1.94
CA LEU A 340 -0.60 -17.23 -0.68
C LEU A 340 0.02 -16.55 0.54
N ALA A 341 1.25 -16.03 0.41
CA ALA A 341 2.00 -15.45 1.53
C ALA A 341 1.85 -13.93 1.63
N ALA A 342 1.66 -13.24 0.49
CA ALA A 342 1.56 -11.79 0.45
C ALA A 342 0.14 -11.29 0.75
N PRO A 343 -0.03 -10.23 1.58
CA PRO A 343 -1.34 -9.63 1.82
C PRO A 343 -1.94 -8.98 0.56
N PHE A 344 -1.09 -8.50 -0.35
CA PHE A 344 -1.51 -7.96 -1.65
C PHE A 344 -1.01 -8.85 -2.77
N THR A 345 -1.87 -9.11 -3.76
CA THR A 345 -1.51 -9.86 -4.97
C THR A 345 -1.93 -9.04 -6.19
N SER A 346 -0.97 -8.75 -7.07
CA SER A 346 -1.21 -8.07 -8.35
C SER A 346 -1.58 -9.10 -9.42
N THR A 347 -2.74 -8.91 -10.04
CA THR A 347 -3.18 -9.71 -11.20
C THR A 347 -2.51 -9.30 -12.50
N LYS A 348 -2.05 -8.04 -12.58
CA LYS A 348 -1.23 -7.55 -13.68
C LYS A 348 0.24 -7.85 -13.36
N PRO A 349 1.04 -8.36 -14.30
CA PRO A 349 2.46 -8.61 -14.08
C PRO A 349 3.29 -7.31 -14.20
N SER A 350 2.70 -6.16 -13.90
CA SER A 350 3.36 -4.86 -13.97
C SER A 350 3.84 -4.44 -12.58
N ILE A 351 5.00 -3.81 -12.53
CA ILE A 351 5.59 -3.27 -11.29
C ILE A 351 4.85 -1.98 -10.89
N SER A 352 4.10 -1.36 -11.82
CA SER A 352 3.28 -0.16 -11.55
C SER A 352 2.31 -0.33 -10.37
N SER A 353 1.86 -1.57 -10.11
CA SER A 353 1.02 -1.93 -8.95
C SER A 353 1.66 -1.53 -7.61
N VAL A 354 3.00 -1.53 -7.50
CA VAL A 354 3.72 -1.05 -6.30
C VAL A 354 3.49 0.45 -6.11
N ALA A 355 3.63 1.23 -7.19
CA ALA A 355 3.42 2.67 -7.13
C ALA A 355 1.95 3.00 -6.83
N ASP A 356 1.01 2.26 -7.40
CA ASP A 356 -0.42 2.40 -7.09
C ASP A 356 -0.75 2.07 -5.64
N LEU A 357 -0.14 1.02 -5.09
CA LEU A 357 -0.30 0.65 -3.69
C LEU A 357 0.20 1.77 -2.75
N VAL A 358 1.35 2.37 -3.06
CA VAL A 358 1.89 3.50 -2.27
C VAL A 358 1.01 4.75 -2.41
N ARG A 359 0.54 5.08 -3.62
CA ARG A 359 -0.40 6.20 -3.87
C ARG A 359 -1.68 6.03 -3.06
N GLN A 360 -2.28 4.84 -3.15
CA GLN A 360 -3.52 4.54 -2.46
C GLN A 360 -3.31 4.53 -0.94
N GLY A 361 -2.20 3.99 -0.45
CA GLY A 361 -1.83 4.03 0.96
C GLY A 361 -1.76 5.47 1.51
N ARG A 362 -1.10 6.38 0.78
CA ARG A 362 -1.01 7.81 1.17
C ARG A 362 -2.36 8.52 1.13
N CYS A 363 -3.19 8.26 0.11
CA CYS A 363 -4.54 8.80 0.01
C CYS A 363 -5.42 8.34 1.19
N THR A 364 -5.42 7.02 1.46
CA THR A 364 -6.17 6.42 2.56
C THR A 364 -5.72 6.97 3.91
N GLN A 365 -4.41 7.14 4.13
CA GLN A 365 -3.87 7.70 5.36
C GLN A 365 -4.38 9.14 5.61
N VAL A 366 -4.41 9.98 4.56
CA VAL A 366 -4.96 11.34 4.66
C VAL A 366 -6.45 11.30 4.97
N ASN A 367 -7.23 10.49 4.24
CA ASN A 367 -8.66 10.35 4.49
C ASN A 367 -8.96 9.87 5.92
N LEU A 368 -8.17 8.93 6.44
CA LEU A 368 -8.32 8.42 7.80
C LEU A 368 -8.07 9.52 8.84
N MET A 369 -7.00 10.30 8.66
CA MET A 369 -6.69 11.43 9.54
C MET A 369 -7.78 12.50 9.54
N GLU A 370 -8.33 12.81 8.37
CA GLU A 370 -9.46 13.74 8.24
C GLU A 370 -10.72 13.20 8.93
N LEU A 371 -11.06 11.93 8.71
CA LEU A 371 -12.21 11.30 9.33
C LEU A 371 -12.11 11.32 10.86
N TYR A 372 -10.91 11.11 11.42
CA TYR A 372 -10.70 11.25 12.86
C TYR A 372 -10.90 12.68 13.35
N GLN A 373 -10.40 13.69 12.63
CA GLN A 373 -10.63 15.10 13.00
C GLN A 373 -12.12 15.45 12.96
N ILE A 374 -12.80 15.06 11.88
CA ILE A 374 -14.24 15.32 11.69
C ILE A 374 -15.05 14.64 12.79
N SER A 375 -14.85 13.34 12.99
CA SER A 375 -15.59 12.56 13.99
C SER A 375 -15.40 13.09 15.40
N THR A 376 -14.17 13.49 15.76
CA THR A 376 -13.86 14.03 17.09
C THR A 376 -14.55 15.39 17.32
N LEU A 377 -14.47 16.29 16.35
CA LEU A 377 -15.08 17.61 16.44
C LEU A 377 -16.61 17.52 16.47
N GLU A 378 -17.20 16.67 15.63
CA GLU A 378 -18.66 16.45 15.60
C GLU A 378 -19.18 15.86 16.91
N ALA A 379 -18.46 14.88 17.48
CA ALA A 379 -18.83 14.31 18.77
C ALA A 379 -18.83 15.39 19.86
N LEU A 380 -17.79 16.21 19.91
CA LEU A 380 -17.68 17.31 20.88
C LEU A 380 -18.79 18.35 20.70
N MET A 381 -19.08 18.77 19.48
CA MET A 381 -20.16 19.73 19.20
C MET A 381 -21.53 19.17 19.56
N THR A 382 -21.77 17.88 19.28
CA THR A 382 -23.03 17.21 19.59
C THR A 382 -23.24 17.13 21.10
N ILE A 383 -22.20 16.73 21.86
CA ILE A 383 -22.25 16.68 23.33
C ILE A 383 -22.54 18.06 23.91
N TYR A 384 -21.82 19.09 23.46
CA TYR A 384 -22.03 20.45 23.95
C TYR A 384 -23.44 20.96 23.64
N GLY A 385 -23.92 20.79 22.40
CA GLY A 385 -25.28 21.18 22.01
C GLY A 385 -26.36 20.48 22.86
N MET A 386 -26.16 19.20 23.19
CA MET A 386 -27.06 18.47 24.09
C MET A 386 -27.01 19.00 25.52
N ILE A 387 -25.83 19.29 26.07
CA ILE A 387 -25.67 19.85 27.42
C ILE A 387 -26.38 21.20 27.53
N VAL A 388 -26.15 22.10 26.56
CA VAL A 388 -26.77 23.43 26.54
C VAL A 388 -28.28 23.35 26.55
N LEU A 389 -28.87 22.48 25.72
CA LEU A 389 -30.32 22.30 25.66
C LEU A 389 -30.87 21.63 26.92
N TYR A 390 -30.14 20.64 27.46
CA TYR A 390 -30.49 19.96 28.70
C TYR A 390 -30.55 20.93 29.88
N CYS A 391 -29.53 21.77 30.07
CA CYS A 391 -29.50 22.79 31.11
C CYS A 391 -30.67 23.79 31.00
N GLN A 392 -31.20 23.99 29.79
CA GLN A 392 -32.35 24.86 29.54
C GLN A 392 -33.70 24.12 29.60
N ASN A 393 -33.72 22.83 29.93
CA ASN A 393 -34.89 21.96 29.90
C ASN A 393 -35.57 21.91 28.51
N LEU A 394 -34.78 22.02 27.44
CA LEU A 394 -35.24 21.96 26.05
C LEU A 394 -34.82 20.63 25.41
N LYS A 395 -35.66 20.11 24.51
CA LYS A 395 -35.31 18.98 23.65
C LYS A 395 -34.58 19.47 22.39
N PHE A 396 -33.65 18.66 21.89
CA PHE A 396 -32.96 18.88 20.62
C PHE A 396 -33.93 18.69 19.44
N GLY A 397 -34.53 19.78 18.99
CA GLY A 397 -35.34 19.84 17.77
C GLY A 397 -36.54 18.88 17.71
N SER A 398 -37.30 19.01 16.64
CA SER A 398 -38.26 17.99 16.23
C SER A 398 -37.51 16.71 15.81
N SER A 399 -38.22 15.59 15.71
CA SER A 399 -37.63 14.38 15.12
C SER A 399 -37.16 14.62 13.68
N ALA A 400 -37.89 15.45 12.91
CA ALA A 400 -37.50 15.84 11.56
C ALA A 400 -36.16 16.56 11.52
N MET A 401 -35.91 17.52 12.42
CA MET A 401 -34.61 18.21 12.52
C MET A 401 -33.45 17.24 12.72
N ARG A 402 -33.61 16.24 13.61
CA ARG A 402 -32.57 15.24 13.87
C ARG A 402 -32.30 14.36 12.63
N TRP A 403 -33.35 13.86 12.00
CA TRP A 403 -33.22 13.07 10.77
C TRP A 403 -32.54 13.86 9.64
N THR A 404 -32.96 15.11 9.43
CA THR A 404 -32.35 15.97 8.41
C THR A 404 -30.87 16.20 8.68
N TYR A 405 -30.51 16.57 9.92
CA TYR A 405 -29.10 16.71 10.31
C TYR A 405 -28.29 15.45 10.01
N SER A 406 -28.77 14.28 10.46
CA SER A 406 -28.08 13.00 10.27
C SER A 406 -27.93 12.61 8.80
N ILE A 407 -28.95 12.83 7.97
CA ILE A 407 -28.89 12.52 6.53
C ILE A 407 -27.85 13.39 5.84
N MET A 408 -27.87 14.71 6.05
CA MET A 408 -26.94 15.62 5.39
C MET A 408 -25.49 15.35 5.78
N LEU A 409 -25.26 15.05 7.05
CA LEU A 409 -23.97 14.68 7.60
C LEU A 409 -23.46 13.37 6.99
N THR A 410 -24.29 12.34 6.96
CA THR A 410 -23.93 11.01 6.45
C THR A 410 -23.62 11.06 4.95
N THR A 411 -24.47 11.72 4.15
CA THR A 411 -24.25 11.88 2.71
C THR A 411 -22.93 12.60 2.41
N SER A 412 -22.62 13.64 3.18
CA SER A 412 -21.38 14.41 3.01
C SER A 412 -20.13 13.61 3.38
N ASN A 413 -20.16 12.91 4.51
CA ASN A 413 -19.04 12.06 4.96
C ASN A 413 -18.80 10.85 4.04
N MET A 414 -19.87 10.26 3.49
CA MET A 414 -19.75 9.18 2.50
C MET A 414 -19.23 9.68 1.15
N ALA A 415 -19.57 10.90 0.75
CA ALA A 415 -19.01 11.50 -0.44
C ALA A 415 -17.51 11.85 -0.27
N LEU A 416 -17.10 12.23 0.95
CA LEU A 416 -15.70 12.50 1.30
C LEU A 416 -14.82 11.25 1.18
N SER A 417 -15.31 10.07 1.56
CA SER A 417 -14.54 8.82 1.48
C SER A 417 -14.22 8.39 0.04
N ASN A 418 -14.96 8.89 -0.95
CA ASN A 418 -14.75 8.58 -2.38
C ASN A 418 -13.67 9.45 -3.03
N SER A 419 -12.66 9.90 -2.28
CA SER A 419 -11.57 10.69 -2.83
C SER A 419 -10.58 9.81 -3.61
N LYS A 420 -10.03 10.35 -4.70
CA LYS A 420 -9.11 9.63 -5.59
C LYS A 420 -7.67 10.03 -5.29
N ALA A 421 -6.77 9.05 -5.32
CA ALA A 421 -5.34 9.28 -5.22
C ALA A 421 -4.81 10.00 -6.49
N ILE A 422 -3.79 10.83 -6.33
CA ILE A 422 -3.11 11.49 -7.44
C ILE A 422 -2.07 10.54 -8.07
N GLU A 423 -1.93 10.59 -9.40
CA GLU A 423 -1.01 9.73 -10.16
C GLU A 423 0.47 10.04 -9.91
N HIS A 424 0.81 11.28 -9.59
CA HIS A 424 2.18 11.66 -9.24
C HIS A 424 2.42 11.53 -7.74
N LEU A 425 3.46 10.78 -7.32
CA LEU A 425 3.85 10.75 -5.91
C LEU A 425 4.55 12.06 -5.54
N SER A 426 4.20 12.65 -4.41
CA SER A 426 4.97 13.75 -3.83
C SER A 426 6.05 13.23 -2.88
N PRO A 427 7.18 13.93 -2.69
CA PRO A 427 8.21 13.49 -1.74
C PRO A 427 7.80 13.71 -0.27
N VAL A 428 6.75 14.50 -0.01
CA VAL A 428 6.26 14.81 1.33
C VAL A 428 5.43 13.64 1.86
N LEU A 429 5.63 13.26 3.11
CA LEU A 429 4.84 12.21 3.77
C LEU A 429 3.61 12.80 4.47
N PRO A 430 2.45 12.13 4.41
CA PRO A 430 1.29 12.52 5.20
C PRO A 430 1.55 12.28 6.70
N PRO A 431 0.92 13.07 7.61
CA PRO A 431 1.08 12.87 9.04
C PRO A 431 0.53 11.51 9.48
N GLY A 432 1.30 10.80 10.30
CA GLY A 432 0.96 9.46 10.79
C GLY A 432 0.00 9.43 11.99
N SER A 433 -0.25 10.57 12.64
CA SER A 433 -1.03 10.63 13.89
C SER A 433 -1.79 11.96 14.06
N VAL A 434 -2.96 11.89 14.68
CA VAL A 434 -3.79 13.04 15.05
C VAL A 434 -3.13 13.89 16.14
N PHE A 435 -2.23 13.29 16.95
CA PHE A 435 -1.47 14.00 17.98
C PHE A 435 -0.28 14.80 17.45
N HIS A 436 -0.05 14.78 16.13
CA HIS A 436 0.91 15.70 15.53
C HIS A 436 0.51 17.15 15.87
N PRO A 437 1.43 18.02 16.33
CA PRO A 437 1.09 19.36 16.84
C PRO A 437 0.21 20.17 15.88
N ALA A 438 0.48 20.11 14.58
CA ALA A 438 -0.32 20.78 13.55
C ALA A 438 -1.81 20.34 13.55
N MET A 439 -2.04 19.04 13.70
CA MET A 439 -3.37 18.42 13.65
C MET A 439 -4.14 18.70 14.94
N PHE A 440 -3.48 18.47 16.08
CA PHE A 440 -4.05 18.64 17.40
C PHE A 440 -4.39 20.11 17.71
N LEU A 441 -3.46 21.04 17.48
CA LEU A 441 -3.69 22.47 17.71
C LEU A 441 -4.73 23.05 16.75
N SER A 442 -4.79 22.56 15.51
CA SER A 442 -5.86 22.91 14.58
C SER A 442 -7.22 22.47 15.13
N MET A 443 -7.35 21.20 15.53
CA MET A 443 -8.58 20.65 16.10
C MET A 443 -9.00 21.38 17.39
N ALA A 444 -8.06 21.64 18.30
CA ALA A 444 -8.33 22.35 19.55
C ALA A 444 -8.83 23.78 19.32
N GLY A 445 -8.23 24.53 18.39
CA GLY A 445 -8.69 25.88 18.09
C GLY A 445 -9.99 25.92 17.30
N GLN A 446 -10.24 24.97 16.40
CA GLN A 446 -11.55 24.80 15.76
C GLN A 446 -12.64 24.54 16.81
N ALA A 447 -12.39 23.62 17.74
CA ALA A 447 -13.30 23.35 18.85
C ALA A 447 -13.56 24.61 19.69
N ALA A 448 -12.52 25.38 20.03
CA ALA A 448 -12.68 26.62 20.77
C ALA A 448 -13.54 27.64 20.03
N VAL A 449 -13.29 27.87 18.73
CA VAL A 449 -14.10 28.78 17.89
C VAL A 449 -15.56 28.33 17.89
N HIS A 450 -15.84 27.07 17.56
CA HIS A 450 -17.20 26.54 17.47
C HIS A 450 -17.95 26.56 18.81
N LEU A 451 -17.28 26.24 19.92
CA LEU A 451 -17.88 26.30 21.25
C LEU A 451 -18.19 27.74 21.66
N LEU A 452 -17.27 28.68 21.41
CA LEU A 452 -17.46 30.09 21.77
C LEU A 452 -18.56 30.75 20.93
N THR A 453 -18.62 30.48 19.63
CA THR A 453 -19.68 31.01 18.75
C THR A 453 -21.04 30.42 19.12
N MET A 454 -21.12 29.10 19.40
CA MET A 454 -22.35 28.48 19.89
C MET A 454 -22.80 29.07 21.24
N ALA A 455 -21.88 29.22 22.20
CA ALA A 455 -22.18 29.81 23.51
C ALA A 455 -22.69 31.24 23.38
N ALA A 456 -22.03 32.07 22.56
CA ALA A 456 -22.43 33.45 22.31
C ALA A 456 -23.83 33.52 21.67
N MET A 457 -24.10 32.68 20.66
CA MET A 457 -25.40 32.65 19.98
C MET A 457 -26.53 32.16 20.88
N VAL A 458 -26.26 31.18 21.74
CA VAL A 458 -27.23 30.72 22.74
C VAL A 458 -27.49 31.80 23.79
N GLY A 459 -26.45 32.53 24.22
CA GLY A 459 -26.58 33.68 25.12
C GLY A 459 -27.45 34.78 24.52
N LEU A 460 -27.23 35.13 23.25
CA LEU A 460 -28.08 36.09 22.53
C LEU A 460 -29.51 35.57 22.35
N ALA A 461 -29.68 34.28 22.05
CA ALA A 461 -30.99 33.65 21.94
C ALA A 461 -31.76 33.65 23.27
N HIS A 462 -31.05 33.68 24.40
CA HIS A 462 -31.68 33.87 25.72
C HIS A 462 -32.33 35.24 25.82
N ILE A 463 -31.65 36.29 25.34
CA ILE A 463 -32.14 37.68 25.33
C ILE A 463 -33.32 37.84 24.35
N TRP A 464 -33.24 37.21 23.17
CA TRP A 464 -34.31 37.28 22.17
C TRP A 464 -35.57 36.53 22.59
N ALA A 465 -35.45 35.53 23.45
CA ALA A 465 -36.55 34.74 23.96
C ALA A 465 -37.13 35.32 25.26
N ALA A 466 -37.61 36.56 25.22
CA ALA A 466 -38.38 37.19 26.30
C ALA A 466 -39.86 36.74 26.25
N ILE A 467 -40.14 35.45 26.50
CA ILE A 467 -41.50 34.88 26.64
C ILE A 467 -41.47 33.85 27.79
N PRO A 468 -42.49 33.77 28.68
CA PRO A 468 -42.36 33.13 29.98
C PRO A 468 -42.02 31.64 29.88
N THR A 469 -40.98 31.23 30.60
CA THR A 469 -40.76 29.83 30.95
C THR A 469 -41.96 29.37 31.78
N ALA A 470 -42.85 28.57 31.19
CA ALA A 470 -43.88 27.88 31.97
C ALA A 470 -43.20 27.08 33.11
N PRO A 471 -43.78 27.06 34.33
CA PRO A 471 -43.11 26.51 35.50
C PRO A 471 -42.74 25.02 35.32
N PRO A 472 -41.69 24.58 36.03
CA PRO A 472 -41.15 23.23 35.91
C PRO A 472 -42.16 22.23 36.49
N ASN A 473 -42.80 21.43 35.64
CA ASN A 473 -43.50 20.22 36.08
C ASN A 473 -42.56 19.03 35.92
N PRO A 474 -41.97 18.50 37.01
CA PRO A 474 -40.94 17.45 36.95
C PRO A 474 -41.46 16.06 36.50
N ARG A 475 -42.76 15.90 36.22
CA ARG A 475 -43.39 14.60 35.88
C ARG A 475 -43.85 14.44 34.43
N LEU A 476 -43.73 15.46 33.56
CA LEU A 476 -44.06 15.30 32.14
C LEU A 476 -42.80 15.35 31.27
N ARG A 477 -42.47 14.24 30.60
CA ARG A 477 -41.67 14.27 29.35
C ARG A 477 -42.46 15.06 28.30
N ARG A 478 -42.44 16.39 28.36
CA ARG A 478 -43.20 17.26 27.45
C ARG A 478 -42.81 16.99 25.99
N GLU A 479 -43.79 16.99 25.10
CA GLU A 479 -43.62 16.99 23.64
C GLU A 479 -42.75 18.17 23.19
N PHE A 480 -42.07 18.02 22.04
CA PHE A 480 -41.25 19.11 21.48
C PHE A 480 -42.14 20.32 21.16
N ARG A 481 -41.76 21.49 21.68
CA ARG A 481 -42.38 22.78 21.31
C ARG A 481 -41.37 23.62 20.52
N PRO A 482 -41.74 24.19 19.37
CA PRO A 482 -40.88 25.09 18.61
C PRO A 482 -40.38 26.23 19.50
N ASN A 483 -39.05 26.41 19.56
CA ASN A 483 -38.42 27.46 20.34
C ASN A 483 -37.26 28.06 19.55
N VAL A 484 -37.19 29.40 19.52
CA VAL A 484 -36.08 30.17 18.91
C VAL A 484 -34.71 29.68 19.39
N ARG A 485 -34.57 29.31 20.67
CA ARG A 485 -33.31 28.76 21.21
C ARG A 485 -32.93 27.42 20.58
N SER A 486 -33.91 26.55 20.37
CA SER A 486 -33.71 25.25 19.72
C SER A 486 -33.36 25.42 18.24
N ASN A 487 -33.98 26.40 17.57
CA ASN A 487 -33.61 26.76 16.19
C ASN A 487 -32.17 27.25 16.09
N VAL A 488 -31.73 28.15 16.98
CA VAL A 488 -30.37 28.70 16.94
C VAL A 488 -29.34 27.59 17.15
N VAL A 489 -29.54 26.70 18.14
CA VAL A 489 -28.65 25.56 18.36
C VAL A 489 -28.61 24.66 17.13
N PHE A 490 -29.76 24.32 16.55
CA PHE A 490 -29.83 23.48 15.35
C PHE A 490 -29.12 24.09 14.14
N LEU A 491 -29.39 25.36 13.85
CA LEU A 491 -28.80 26.07 12.73
C LEU A 491 -27.29 26.25 12.89
N MET A 492 -26.83 26.55 14.11
CA MET A 492 -25.40 26.61 14.42
C MET A 492 -24.75 25.22 14.30
N SER A 493 -25.40 24.16 14.78
CA SER A 493 -24.89 22.79 14.61
C SER A 493 -24.77 22.41 13.14
N LEU A 494 -25.73 22.78 12.28
CA LEU A 494 -25.63 22.51 10.84
C LEU A 494 -24.44 23.24 10.20
N VAL A 495 -24.24 24.54 10.48
CA VAL A 495 -23.11 25.27 9.88
C VAL A 495 -21.78 24.78 10.43
N GLN A 496 -21.71 24.41 11.70
CA GLN A 496 -20.48 23.93 12.33
C GLN A 496 -20.09 22.57 11.75
N SER A 497 -21.03 21.65 11.54
CA SER A 497 -20.74 20.38 10.86
C SER A 497 -20.27 20.60 9.42
N LEU A 498 -20.89 21.53 8.69
CA LEU A 498 -20.43 21.94 7.36
C LEU A 498 -19.00 22.53 7.40
N SER A 499 -18.71 23.38 8.40
CA SER A 499 -17.38 23.96 8.63
C SER A 499 -16.34 22.88 8.94
N ILE A 500 -16.66 21.95 9.83
CA ILE A 500 -15.76 20.87 10.26
C ILE A 500 -15.38 20.00 9.05
N ILE A 501 -16.34 19.60 8.22
CA ILE A 501 -16.08 18.81 7.02
C ILE A 501 -15.24 19.62 6.00
N GLY A 502 -15.64 20.87 5.72
CA GLY A 502 -15.00 21.69 4.70
C GLY A 502 -13.58 22.15 5.07
N VAL A 503 -13.35 22.55 6.33
CA VAL A 503 -12.07 23.08 6.80
C VAL A 503 -11.03 21.97 6.97
N ASN A 504 -11.44 20.77 7.39
CA ASN A 504 -10.52 19.65 7.58
C ASN A 504 -10.25 18.87 6.29
N PHE A 505 -10.97 19.13 5.19
CA PHE A 505 -10.65 18.56 3.88
C PHE A 505 -9.27 19.03 3.40
N LYS A 506 -8.35 18.09 3.12
CA LYS A 506 -7.01 18.37 2.60
C LYS A 506 -6.81 17.70 1.24
N GLY A 507 -6.91 18.46 0.17
CA GLY A 507 -6.74 17.96 -1.20
C GLY A 507 -5.29 17.58 -1.56
N ARG A 508 -4.73 18.33 -2.52
CA ARG A 508 -3.36 18.17 -3.00
C ARG A 508 -2.35 18.34 -1.84
N PRO A 509 -1.26 17.56 -1.81
CA PRO A 509 -0.66 16.79 -2.91
C PRO A 509 -1.04 15.29 -2.99
N PHE A 510 -1.88 14.77 -2.10
CA PHE A 510 -2.12 13.32 -1.99
C PHE A 510 -3.41 12.85 -2.66
N LYS A 511 -4.44 13.69 -2.67
CA LYS A 511 -5.74 13.40 -3.26
C LYS A 511 -6.26 14.54 -4.12
N THR A 512 -7.22 14.22 -4.97
CA THR A 512 -7.91 15.19 -5.83
C THR A 512 -8.53 16.33 -5.02
N GLY A 513 -8.71 17.48 -5.67
CA GLY A 513 -9.31 18.66 -5.04
C GLY A 513 -10.79 18.44 -4.69
N ALA A 514 -11.33 19.21 -3.74
CA ALA A 514 -12.75 19.12 -3.37
C ALA A 514 -13.70 19.35 -4.56
N LEU A 515 -13.32 20.25 -5.48
CA LEU A 515 -14.08 20.57 -6.69
C LEU A 515 -14.04 19.44 -7.74
N GLU A 516 -13.03 18.58 -7.70
CA GLU A 516 -12.83 17.47 -8.64
C GLU A 516 -13.62 16.22 -8.22
N ILE A 517 -14.28 16.25 -7.05
CA ILE A 517 -15.12 15.16 -6.52
C ILE A 517 -16.58 15.64 -6.60
N PRO A 518 -17.33 15.33 -7.69
CA PRO A 518 -18.65 15.92 -7.91
C PRO A 518 -19.64 15.61 -6.79
N ALA A 519 -19.64 14.37 -6.28
CA ALA A 519 -20.53 13.97 -5.20
C ALA A 519 -20.32 14.79 -3.92
N PHE A 520 -19.06 15.02 -3.55
CA PHE A 520 -18.70 15.79 -2.36
C PHE A 520 -18.98 17.28 -2.54
N PHE A 521 -18.66 17.83 -3.71
CA PHE A 521 -18.93 19.22 -4.02
C PHE A 521 -20.44 19.52 -4.02
N VAL A 522 -21.23 18.71 -4.71
CA VAL A 522 -22.69 18.86 -4.75
C VAL A 522 -23.29 18.69 -3.36
N SER A 523 -22.85 17.71 -2.56
CA SER A 523 -23.34 17.54 -1.20
C SER A 523 -23.03 18.75 -0.32
N MET A 524 -21.83 19.33 -0.41
CA MET A 524 -21.45 20.53 0.34
C MET A 524 -22.25 21.76 -0.07
N VAL A 525 -22.49 21.96 -1.37
CA VAL A 525 -23.29 23.08 -1.87
C VAL A 525 -24.75 22.95 -1.44
N LEU A 526 -25.35 21.76 -1.58
CA LEU A 526 -26.72 21.51 -1.13
C LEU A 526 -26.86 21.68 0.38
N PHE A 527 -25.85 21.25 1.15
CA PHE A 527 -25.81 21.44 2.59
C PHE A 527 -25.75 22.94 2.95
N ALA A 528 -24.82 23.70 2.37
CA ALA A 528 -24.74 25.15 2.57
C ALA A 528 -26.03 25.88 2.20
N ALA A 529 -26.61 25.55 1.03
CA ALA A 529 -27.86 26.13 0.56
C ALA A 529 -29.02 25.85 1.53
N PHE A 530 -29.12 24.62 2.04
CA PHE A 530 -30.14 24.25 3.02
C PHE A 530 -30.02 25.05 4.32
N VAL A 531 -28.80 25.25 4.85
CA VAL A 531 -28.59 26.06 6.07
C VAL A 531 -29.06 27.50 5.85
N VAL A 532 -28.72 28.10 4.70
CA VAL A 532 -29.12 29.47 4.37
C VAL A 532 -30.65 29.57 4.20
N LEU A 533 -31.28 28.62 3.49
CA LEU A 533 -32.72 28.58 3.30
C LEU A 533 -33.48 28.45 4.63
N CYS A 534 -33.01 27.59 5.53
CA CYS A 534 -33.59 27.44 6.87
C CYS A 534 -33.39 28.70 7.74
N SER A 535 -32.27 29.39 7.58
CA SER A 535 -31.97 30.63 8.33
C SER A 535 -32.81 31.83 7.87
N LEU A 536 -33.12 31.90 6.57
CA LEU A 536 -33.93 32.96 5.99
C LEU A 536 -35.45 32.73 6.13
N GLU A 537 -35.86 31.49 6.43
CA GLU A 537 -37.26 31.06 6.52
C GLU A 537 -38.04 31.23 5.20
N THR A 538 -37.38 31.10 4.05
CA THR A 538 -37.98 31.39 2.72
C THR A 538 -39.15 30.47 2.36
N ASN A 539 -39.14 29.22 2.84
CA ASN A 539 -40.17 28.23 2.52
C ASN A 539 -40.98 27.81 3.77
N PRO A 540 -42.27 28.22 3.86
CA PRO A 540 -43.15 27.87 4.98
C PRO A 540 -43.37 26.37 5.18
N ALA A 541 -43.36 25.58 4.10
CA ALA A 541 -43.57 24.13 4.18
C ALA A 541 -42.38 23.44 4.86
N VAL A 542 -41.16 23.86 4.55
CA VAL A 542 -39.92 23.34 5.18
C VAL A 542 -39.87 23.74 6.65
N ASN A 543 -40.23 24.98 6.98
CA ASN A 543 -40.27 25.44 8.37
C ASN A 543 -41.28 24.64 9.19
N LYS A 544 -42.45 24.32 8.63
CA LYS A 544 -43.46 23.49 9.29
C LYS A 544 -43.01 22.04 9.45
N LEU A 545 -42.37 21.46 8.43
CA LEU A 545 -41.82 20.10 8.48
C LEU A 545 -40.74 19.96 9.55
N LEU A 546 -39.84 20.93 9.65
CA LEU A 546 -38.78 20.96 10.64
C LEU A 546 -39.29 21.40 12.02
N GLY A 547 -40.45 22.06 12.11
CA GLY A 547 -40.96 22.62 13.35
C GLY A 547 -40.14 23.82 13.84
N LEU A 548 -39.64 24.65 12.92
CA LEU A 548 -38.89 25.86 13.23
C LEU A 548 -39.84 26.95 13.76
N ALA A 549 -39.48 27.55 14.91
CA ALA A 549 -40.17 28.75 15.41
C ALA A 549 -39.84 29.99 14.56
N PRO A 550 -40.81 30.88 14.24
CA PRO A 550 -40.53 32.09 13.48
C PRO A 550 -39.62 33.05 14.26
N PHE A 551 -38.60 33.61 13.61
CA PHE A 551 -37.76 34.65 14.20
C PHE A 551 -38.52 35.99 14.28
N PRO A 552 -38.42 36.74 15.40
CA PRO A 552 -39.22 37.95 15.60
C PRO A 552 -38.78 39.14 14.73
N ASN A 553 -37.49 39.24 14.37
CA ASN A 553 -36.94 40.37 13.63
C ASN A 553 -35.98 39.92 12.51
N VAL A 554 -35.98 40.64 11.37
CA VAL A 554 -35.04 40.44 10.26
C VAL A 554 -33.59 40.68 10.70
N LEU A 555 -33.37 41.63 11.63
CA LEU A 555 -32.04 41.90 12.20
C LEU A 555 -31.44 40.65 12.87
N ILE A 556 -32.24 39.83 13.55
CA ILE A 556 -31.78 38.61 14.22
C ILE A 556 -31.34 37.57 13.20
N LYS A 557 -32.05 37.44 12.07
CA LYS A 557 -31.63 36.57 10.96
C LYS A 557 -30.27 37.01 10.41
N GLY A 558 -30.05 38.31 10.25
CA GLY A 558 -28.77 38.87 9.84
C GLY A 558 -27.64 38.59 10.83
N ILE A 559 -27.89 38.70 12.13
CA ILE A 559 -26.90 38.38 13.18
C ILE A 559 -26.55 36.89 13.16
N ILE A 560 -27.54 36.00 13.02
CA ILE A 560 -27.31 34.54 12.92
C ILE A 560 -26.44 34.21 11.70
N LEU A 561 -26.79 34.74 10.51
CA LEU A 561 -26.02 34.52 9.29
C LEU A 561 -24.59 35.08 9.39
N LEU A 562 -24.42 36.24 10.02
CA LEU A 562 -23.09 36.82 10.26
C LEU A 562 -22.27 35.94 11.21
N ALA A 563 -22.87 35.46 12.30
CA ALA A 563 -22.20 34.57 13.25
C ALA A 563 -21.77 33.25 12.60
N MET A 564 -22.63 32.67 11.76
CA MET A 564 -22.32 31.49 10.95
C MET A 564 -21.13 31.73 10.01
N ALA A 565 -21.12 32.86 9.29
CA ALA A 565 -20.03 33.19 8.38
C ALA A 565 -18.71 33.43 9.12
N LEU A 566 -18.76 34.11 10.28
CA LEU A 566 -17.58 34.34 11.13
C LEU A 566 -17.02 33.05 11.71
N ASP A 567 -17.87 32.13 12.16
CA ASP A 567 -17.48 30.83 12.68
C ASP A 567 -16.63 30.04 11.66
N VAL A 568 -17.16 29.89 10.43
CA VAL A 568 -16.47 29.22 9.33
C VAL A 568 -15.15 29.93 8.99
N ALA A 569 -15.16 31.26 8.89
CA ALA A 569 -13.99 32.04 8.51
C ALA A 569 -12.86 31.96 9.56
N LEU A 570 -13.20 32.02 10.85
CA LEU A 570 -12.24 31.92 11.95
C LEU A 570 -11.66 30.51 12.06
N ALA A 571 -12.50 29.48 11.97
CA ALA A 571 -12.05 28.08 11.96
C ALA A 571 -11.11 27.80 10.79
N HIS A 572 -11.45 28.30 9.59
CA HIS A 572 -10.61 28.14 8.39
C HIS A 572 -9.25 28.85 8.53
N LYS A 573 -9.25 30.12 8.97
CA LYS A 573 -8.00 30.89 9.17
C LYS A 573 -7.10 30.24 10.21
N TRP A 574 -7.67 29.73 11.30
CA TRP A 574 -6.93 29.02 12.35
C TRP A 574 -6.27 27.75 11.80
N ASN A 575 -7.02 26.91 11.09
CA ASN A 575 -6.49 25.68 10.50
C ASN A 575 -5.33 25.97 9.51
N GLN A 576 -5.48 27.00 8.66
CA GLN A 576 -4.41 27.42 7.77
C GLN A 576 -3.16 27.89 8.53
N ALA A 577 -3.32 28.68 9.59
CA ALA A 577 -2.22 29.18 10.39
C ALA A 577 -1.42 28.04 11.05
N MET A 578 -2.12 27.06 11.65
CA MET A 578 -1.47 25.90 12.27
C MET A 578 -0.77 25.02 11.23
N THR A 579 -1.39 24.78 10.08
CA THR A 579 -0.78 23.99 9.00
C THR A 579 0.48 24.68 8.46
N ARG A 580 0.45 25.99 8.21
CA ARG A 580 1.63 26.74 7.74
C ARG A 580 2.76 26.78 8.76
N ARG A 581 2.43 26.86 10.06
CA ARG A 581 3.43 26.97 11.12
C ARG A 581 4.19 25.66 11.39
N PHE A 582 3.47 24.54 11.37
CA PHE A 582 4.00 23.24 11.79
C PHE A 582 4.24 22.26 10.64
N LEU A 583 3.62 22.48 9.47
CA LEU A 583 3.79 21.67 8.26
C LEU A 583 4.02 22.58 7.03
N PRO A 584 5.11 23.37 6.99
CA PRO A 584 5.37 24.33 5.92
C PRO A 584 5.52 23.67 4.54
N GLU A 585 6.12 22.47 4.49
CA GLU A 585 6.32 21.71 3.24
C GLU A 585 4.99 21.24 2.64
N LEU A 586 4.08 20.77 3.48
CA LEU A 586 2.73 20.40 3.05
C LEU A 586 1.93 21.63 2.60
N ALA A 587 2.08 22.75 3.31
CA ALA A 587 1.42 24.01 2.94
C ALA A 587 1.95 24.57 1.60
N ALA A 588 3.24 24.41 1.31
CA ALA A 588 3.83 24.81 0.03
C ALA A 588 3.40 23.89 -1.11
N ALA A 589 3.29 22.57 -0.85
CA ALA A 589 2.85 21.58 -1.82
C ALA A 589 1.34 21.66 -2.14
N GLY A 590 0.52 22.12 -1.18
CA GLY A 590 -0.94 22.27 -1.33
C GLY A 590 -1.41 23.66 -1.77
N GLY A 591 -0.51 24.63 -1.95
CA GLY A 591 -0.85 26.03 -2.18
C GLY A 591 -1.23 26.39 -3.62
N GLY A 592 -2.54 26.35 -3.94
CA GLY A 592 -3.15 27.21 -4.98
C GLY A 592 -4.25 26.58 -5.85
N PRO A 593 -5.49 27.11 -5.83
CA PRO A 593 -6.48 26.86 -6.88
C PRO A 593 -6.14 27.76 -8.07
N GLY A 594 -5.22 27.32 -8.93
CA GLY A 594 -4.77 28.08 -10.11
C GLY A 594 -3.25 28.16 -10.24
N GLY A 595 -2.62 27.04 -10.59
CA GLY A 595 -1.22 26.99 -11.04
C GLY A 595 -1.15 26.08 -12.25
N GLY A 596 -1.03 26.69 -13.43
CA GLY A 596 -1.28 26.07 -14.72
C GLY A 596 -0.36 24.92 -15.11
N HIS A 597 -0.81 24.24 -16.17
CA HIS A 597 0.00 23.41 -17.05
C HIS A 597 1.39 24.01 -17.29
N GLY A 598 2.40 23.15 -17.23
CA GLY A 598 3.66 23.26 -17.97
C GLY A 598 4.39 24.60 -17.94
N ARG A 599 5.39 24.71 -17.05
CA ARG A 599 6.66 25.38 -17.39
C ARG A 599 7.75 24.85 -16.47
N GLY A 600 8.71 24.15 -17.06
CA GLY A 600 9.89 23.64 -16.38
C GLY A 600 10.56 24.73 -15.56
N ARG A 601 10.56 24.57 -14.24
CA ARG A 601 11.46 25.32 -13.37
C ARG A 601 12.74 24.53 -13.23
N ARG A 602 13.76 25.08 -13.89
CA ARG A 602 15.18 24.75 -13.76
C ARG A 602 15.53 24.48 -12.30
N HIS A 603 16.35 23.43 -12.11
CA HIS A 603 17.01 23.04 -10.88
C HIS A 603 17.26 24.21 -9.92
N ALA A 604 16.60 24.18 -8.76
CA ALA A 604 17.04 24.95 -7.62
C ALA A 604 18.42 24.41 -7.17
N PRO A 605 19.37 25.28 -6.78
CA PRO A 605 20.71 24.85 -6.40
C PRO A 605 20.67 23.84 -5.24
N LEU A 606 21.44 22.75 -5.38
CA LEU A 606 21.45 21.57 -4.49
C LEU A 606 21.65 21.88 -2.99
N SER A 607 22.13 23.07 -2.63
CA SER A 607 22.35 23.47 -1.23
C SER A 607 21.06 23.68 -0.42
N SER A 608 19.93 24.02 -1.06
CA SER A 608 18.64 24.16 -0.35
C SER A 608 17.84 22.87 -0.26
N LEU A 609 18.02 21.94 -1.22
CA LEU A 609 17.41 20.61 -1.20
C LEU A 609 18.05 19.71 -0.15
N ASP A 610 19.35 19.84 0.11
CA ASP A 610 20.01 19.11 1.21
C ASP A 610 19.58 19.59 2.61
N ALA A 611 19.14 20.84 2.75
CA ALA A 611 18.61 21.36 4.02
C ALA A 611 17.17 20.87 4.28
N VAL A 612 16.37 20.76 3.21
CA VAL A 612 15.02 20.18 3.24
C VAL A 612 15.11 18.66 3.48
N HIS A 613 15.98 17.94 2.77
CA HIS A 613 16.24 16.52 3.04
C HIS A 613 16.79 16.28 4.45
N ARG A 614 17.63 17.17 5.01
CA ARG A 614 18.14 17.04 6.38
C ARG A 614 17.06 17.24 7.44
N ARG A 615 16.14 18.20 7.27
CA ARG A 615 15.02 18.40 8.21
C ARG A 615 13.94 17.33 8.07
N ALA A 616 13.65 16.87 6.85
CA ALA A 616 12.77 15.73 6.62
C ALA A 616 13.35 14.42 7.20
N ARG A 617 14.67 14.18 7.07
CA ARG A 617 15.34 12.98 7.64
C ARG A 617 15.36 12.96 9.17
N LEU A 618 15.44 14.11 9.83
CA LEU A 618 15.34 14.20 11.30
C LEU A 618 13.91 13.99 11.84
N GLN A 619 12.88 14.14 10.99
CA GLN A 619 11.49 13.78 11.33
C GLN A 619 11.06 12.42 10.75
N ALA A 620 11.83 11.85 9.81
CA ALA A 620 11.57 10.59 9.13
C ALA A 620 12.37 9.42 9.73
N ALA A 621 12.18 9.13 11.02
CA ALA A 621 12.50 7.83 11.61
C ALA A 621 11.52 6.73 11.12
N GLY A 622 11.21 6.73 9.83
CA GLY A 622 10.13 5.96 9.21
C GLY A 622 10.19 6.03 7.68
N ALA A 623 11.39 5.91 7.11
CA ALA A 623 11.52 5.88 5.65
C ALA A 623 10.96 4.54 5.12
N LEU A 624 10.11 4.64 4.09
CA LEU A 624 9.59 3.51 3.36
C LEU A 624 10.69 3.01 2.40
N VAL A 625 11.28 1.85 2.70
CA VAL A 625 12.20 1.13 1.80
C VAL A 625 11.35 0.20 0.95
N VAL A 626 11.30 0.47 -0.36
CA VAL A 626 10.56 -0.34 -1.34
C VAL A 626 11.56 -1.24 -2.06
N PHE A 627 11.51 -2.54 -1.81
CA PHE A 627 12.30 -3.53 -2.54
C PHE A 627 11.59 -3.90 -3.84
N VAL A 628 12.24 -3.62 -4.98
CA VAL A 628 11.77 -4.06 -6.30
C VAL A 628 12.70 -5.16 -6.80
N MET A 629 12.18 -6.40 -6.87
CA MET A 629 12.82 -7.51 -7.58
C MET A 629 12.54 -7.37 -9.08
N LEU A 630 13.60 -7.16 -9.88
CA LEU A 630 13.54 -7.30 -11.33
C LEU A 630 13.84 -8.76 -11.67
N PHE A 631 12.81 -9.49 -12.09
CA PHE A 631 12.96 -10.89 -12.49
C PHE A 631 13.39 -11.02 -13.94
N VAL A 632 14.57 -11.62 -14.09
CA VAL A 632 15.02 -12.35 -15.27
C VAL A 632 14.30 -13.70 -15.24
N SER A 633 13.30 -13.88 -16.11
CA SER A 633 12.58 -15.15 -16.25
C SER A 633 13.52 -16.21 -16.85
N ILE A 634 13.76 -17.31 -16.12
CA ILE A 634 14.26 -18.56 -16.69
C ILE A 634 13.11 -19.56 -16.60
N GLY A 635 12.37 -19.65 -17.69
CA GLY A 635 11.50 -20.76 -18.08
C GLY A 635 11.87 -21.14 -19.50
#